data_AF-A0A8T9Q944-F1
#
_entry.id   AF-A0A8T9Q944-F1
#
_cell.length_a   1.000
_cell.length_b   1.000
_cell.length_c   1.000
_cell.angle_alpha   90.00
_cell.angle_beta   90.00
_cell.angle_gamma   90.00
#
_symmetry.space_group_name_H-M   'P 1'
#
loop_
_entity.id
_entity.type
_entity.pdbx_description
1 polymer ?
#
loop_
_entity_poly.entity_id
_entity_poly.type
_entity_poly.pdbx_seq_one_letter_code
_entity_poly.pdbx_strand_id
1 'polypeptide(L)'
;MKARFWLLVLGVLLSYLLVFVAWTWPLASQLSSVFPAFADQDGYMQLWNVWHFREAVLSGQNPFYSNWLLYPDGASLWLHTYIPVAGMVNVFIGNEMLALNLTLAAEYALSGLGAWLLARRWVRQPVLAWLAGLYFAFSPYKMVRLPYHFDLVLTATVPFYILAFLHAFWFEPGRFWPRCAAGKPWWCALYWG
;
A
#
# COMPACT_ATOMS: atom_id res chain seq x y z
N MET A 1 22.84 -18.44 2.98
CA MET A 1 21.80 -18.25 1.94
C MET A 1 20.68 -17.28 2.37
N LYS A 2 20.12 -17.40 3.58
CA LYS A 2 19.04 -16.50 4.06
C LYS A 2 19.42 -15.00 4.11
N ALA A 3 20.62 -14.66 4.60
CA ALA A 3 21.05 -13.27 4.70
C ALA A 3 21.13 -12.56 3.33
N ARG A 4 21.69 -13.23 2.31
CA ARG A 4 21.79 -12.68 0.95
C ARG A 4 20.42 -12.39 0.34
N PHE A 5 19.43 -13.26 0.59
CA PHE A 5 18.06 -13.03 0.14
C PHE A 5 17.43 -11.80 0.78
N TRP A 6 17.55 -11.63 2.09
CA TRP A 6 17.01 -10.46 2.78
C TRP A 6 17.68 -9.16 2.38
N LEU A 7 18.99 -9.19 2.10
CA LEU A 7 19.70 -8.04 1.53
C LEU A 7 19.17 -7.66 0.14
N LEU A 8 18.83 -8.64 -0.71
CA LEU A 8 18.21 -8.38 -2.01
C LEU A 8 16.82 -7.78 -1.86
N VAL A 9 15.98 -8.33 -0.98
CA VAL A 9 14.64 -7.79 -0.67
C VAL A 9 14.74 -6.34 -0.21
N LEU A 10 15.64 -6.06 0.73
CA LEU A 10 15.88 -4.70 1.22
C LEU A 10 16.37 -3.78 0.10
N GLY A 11 17.32 -4.23 -0.72
CA GLY A 11 17.82 -3.46 -1.86
C GLY A 11 16.71 -3.12 -2.87
N VAL A 12 15.82 -4.07 -3.16
CA VAL A 12 14.67 -3.85 -4.05
C VAL A 12 13.67 -2.87 -3.43
N LEU A 13 13.34 -3.03 -2.15
CA LEU A 13 12.45 -2.10 -1.44
C LEU A 13 13.00 -0.67 -1.47
N LEU A 14 14.29 -0.50 -1.14
CA LEU A 14 14.97 0.80 -1.17
C LEU A 14 15.02 1.39 -2.59
N SER A 15 15.18 0.55 -3.63
CA SER A 15 15.16 1.02 -5.01
C SER A 15 13.80 1.59 -5.40
N TYR A 16 12.68 0.99 -4.97
CA TYR A 16 11.35 1.54 -5.24
C TYR A 16 11.06 2.80 -4.43
N LEU A 17 11.55 2.89 -3.18
CA LEU A 17 11.51 4.14 -2.42
C LEU A 17 12.29 5.26 -3.12
N LEU A 18 13.47 4.96 -3.66
CA LEU A 18 14.27 5.92 -4.43
C LEU A 18 13.51 6.41 -5.67
N VAL A 19 12.87 5.50 -6.41
CA VAL A 19 12.02 5.88 -7.55
C VAL A 19 10.88 6.77 -7.10
N PHE A 20 10.19 6.44 -6.01
CA PHE A 20 9.11 7.27 -5.46
C PHE A 20 9.60 8.68 -5.12
N VAL A 21 10.73 8.80 -4.43
CA VAL A 21 11.34 10.10 -4.09
C VAL A 21 11.69 10.90 -5.35
N ALA A 22 12.31 10.26 -6.35
CA ALA A 22 12.68 10.91 -7.60
C ALA A 22 11.46 11.35 -8.42
N TRP A 23 10.44 10.50 -8.50
CA TRP A 23 9.21 10.76 -9.25
C TRP A 23 8.35 11.86 -8.61
N THR A 24 8.30 11.91 -7.29
CA THR A 24 7.45 12.85 -6.55
C THR A 24 8.13 14.18 -6.26
N TRP A 25 9.39 14.38 -6.65
CA TRP A 25 10.09 15.64 -6.42
C TRP A 25 9.29 16.86 -6.97
N PRO A 26 9.09 17.94 -6.20
CA PRO A 26 9.71 18.29 -4.91
C PRO A 26 8.94 17.83 -3.66
N LEU A 27 7.87 17.04 -3.76
CA LEU A 27 7.09 16.58 -2.59
C LEU A 27 7.98 15.93 -1.52
N ALA A 28 8.95 15.12 -1.94
CA ALA A 28 9.84 14.40 -1.03
C ALA A 28 10.69 15.30 -0.13
N SER A 29 10.88 16.58 -0.46
CA SER A 29 11.56 17.55 0.40
C SER A 29 10.61 18.31 1.34
N GLN A 30 9.30 18.15 1.18
CA GLN A 30 8.25 18.90 1.89
C GLN A 30 7.18 17.97 2.47
N LEU A 31 7.58 16.77 2.91
CA LEU A 31 6.67 15.69 3.34
C LEU A 31 5.72 16.09 4.48
N SER A 32 6.09 17.05 5.32
CA SER A 32 5.29 17.50 6.47
C SER A 32 4.44 18.74 6.20
N SER A 33 4.53 19.33 5.01
CA SER A 33 3.91 20.62 4.67
C SER A 33 3.13 20.61 3.36
N VAL A 34 3.36 19.63 2.49
CA VAL A 34 2.67 19.48 1.20
C VAL A 34 2.30 18.00 1.02
N PHE A 35 1.19 17.75 0.34
CA PHE A 35 0.74 16.41 -0.04
C PHE A 35 0.26 16.44 -1.50
N PRO A 36 0.28 15.31 -2.23
CA PRO A 36 0.01 15.30 -3.67
C PRO A 36 -1.49 15.30 -3.93
N ALA A 37 -2.15 16.45 -3.79
CA ALA A 37 -3.57 16.64 -4.10
C ALA A 37 -3.84 17.95 -4.84
N PHE A 38 -4.91 17.98 -5.63
CA PHE A 38 -5.45 19.23 -6.19
C PHE A 38 -6.44 19.88 -5.22
N ALA A 39 -6.44 21.22 -5.18
CA ALA A 39 -7.15 22.06 -4.20
C ALA A 39 -8.69 21.93 -4.21
N ASP A 40 -9.25 21.34 -5.26
CA ASP A 40 -10.67 21.29 -5.60
C ASP A 40 -11.21 19.86 -5.70
N GLN A 41 -10.48 18.88 -5.15
CA GLN A 41 -10.75 17.46 -5.34
C GLN A 41 -10.77 16.68 -4.02
N ASP A 42 -11.14 15.42 -4.11
CA ASP A 42 -11.30 14.48 -2.99
C ASP A 42 -10.02 14.26 -2.13
N GLY A 43 -8.85 14.74 -2.57
CA GLY A 43 -7.61 14.63 -1.80
C GLY A 43 -7.67 15.32 -0.43
N TYR A 44 -8.40 16.43 -0.28
CA TYR A 44 -8.57 17.10 1.01
C TYR A 44 -9.51 16.34 1.95
N MET A 45 -10.56 15.71 1.39
CA MET A 45 -11.41 14.79 2.14
C MET A 45 -10.58 13.60 2.65
N GLN A 46 -9.66 13.08 1.83
CA GLN A 46 -8.76 12.03 2.27
C GLN A 46 -7.76 12.49 3.36
N LEU A 47 -7.26 13.73 3.31
CA LEU A 47 -6.46 14.29 4.40
C LEU A 47 -7.29 14.42 5.70
N TRP A 48 -8.54 14.88 5.57
CA TRP A 48 -9.49 14.90 6.69
C TRP A 48 -9.71 13.50 7.27
N ASN A 49 -9.76 12.45 6.44
CA ASN A 49 -9.88 11.07 6.92
C ASN A 49 -8.72 10.67 7.85
N VAL A 50 -7.49 11.07 7.49
CA VAL A 50 -6.27 10.82 8.29
C VAL A 50 -6.31 11.57 9.63
N TRP A 51 -6.74 12.83 9.61
CA TRP A 51 -6.94 13.64 10.81
C TRP A 51 -8.04 13.07 11.71
N HIS A 52 -9.23 12.83 11.15
CA HIS A 52 -10.41 12.34 11.85
C HIS A 52 -10.12 11.02 12.56
N PHE A 53 -9.44 10.08 11.89
CA PHE A 53 -9.09 8.80 12.48
C PHE A 53 -8.25 8.98 13.73
N ARG A 54 -7.23 9.83 13.64
CA ARG A 54 -6.34 10.14 14.77
C ARG A 54 -7.14 10.73 15.93
N GLU A 55 -7.91 11.79 15.68
CA GLU A 55 -8.68 12.47 16.75
C GLU A 55 -9.68 11.54 17.41
N ALA A 56 -10.40 10.73 16.63
CA ALA A 56 -11.35 9.77 17.19
C ALA A 56 -10.64 8.71 18.05
N VAL A 57 -9.52 8.16 17.60
CA VAL A 57 -8.73 7.20 18.39
C VAL A 57 -8.19 7.83 19.67
N LEU A 58 -7.63 9.04 19.60
CA LEU A 58 -7.05 9.73 20.76
C LEU A 58 -8.11 10.17 21.77
N SER A 59 -9.33 10.47 21.32
CA SER A 59 -10.46 10.83 22.19
C SER A 59 -11.30 9.63 22.67
N GLY A 60 -10.92 8.40 22.29
CA GLY A 60 -11.65 7.18 22.66
C GLY A 60 -13.02 7.04 21.97
N GLN A 61 -13.25 7.78 20.88
CA GLN A 61 -14.46 7.70 20.07
C GLN A 61 -14.33 6.65 18.96
N ASN A 62 -15.44 6.28 18.34
CA ASN A 62 -15.44 5.39 17.19
C ASN A 62 -14.89 6.12 15.95
N PRO A 63 -13.73 5.72 15.37
CA PRO A 63 -13.17 6.38 14.20
C PRO A 63 -13.98 6.17 12.91
N PHE A 64 -14.94 5.25 12.90
CA PHE A 64 -15.79 4.95 11.74
C PHE A 64 -17.16 5.67 11.78
N TYR A 65 -17.29 6.73 12.58
CA TYR A 65 -18.49 7.55 12.66
C TYR A 65 -18.11 9.01 12.91
N SER A 66 -18.84 9.95 12.30
CA SER A 66 -18.58 11.39 12.46
C SER A 66 -19.87 12.17 12.65
N ASN A 67 -19.90 13.01 13.70
CA ASN A 67 -20.98 13.97 13.94
C ASN A 67 -20.81 15.28 13.14
N TRP A 68 -19.67 15.46 12.49
CA TRP A 68 -19.35 16.67 11.71
C TRP A 68 -19.97 16.63 10.31
N LEU A 69 -20.32 15.44 9.84
CA LEU A 69 -20.96 15.21 8.55
C LEU A 69 -22.47 15.03 8.78
N LEU A 70 -23.29 15.63 7.90
CA LEU A 70 -24.76 15.50 7.93
C LEU A 70 -25.36 15.85 9.30
N TYR A 71 -24.89 16.94 9.92
CA TYR A 71 -25.44 17.41 11.19
C TYR A 71 -26.94 17.72 11.08
N PRO A 72 -27.79 17.33 12.06
CA PRO A 72 -27.45 16.75 13.38
C PRO A 72 -27.33 15.22 13.43
N ASP A 73 -27.69 14.51 12.37
CA ASP A 73 -27.83 13.05 12.38
C ASP A 73 -26.49 12.31 12.37
N GLY A 74 -25.42 12.97 11.91
CA GLY A 74 -24.11 12.34 11.76
C GLY A 74 -24.03 11.42 10.54
N ALA A 75 -22.86 10.84 10.31
CA ALA A 75 -22.65 9.88 9.22
C ALA A 75 -21.74 8.73 9.64
N SER A 76 -22.08 7.53 9.18
CA SER A 76 -21.19 6.38 9.24
C SER A 76 -20.12 6.45 8.15
N LEU A 77 -18.88 6.16 8.52
CA LEU A 77 -17.72 6.12 7.62
C LEU A 77 -17.37 4.69 7.17
N TRP A 78 -18.18 3.69 7.50
CA TRP A 78 -17.91 2.28 7.13
C TRP A 78 -17.89 2.02 5.62
N LEU A 79 -18.75 2.71 4.88
CA LEU A 79 -18.83 2.64 3.41
C LEU A 79 -18.26 3.89 2.74
N HIS A 80 -17.51 4.69 3.49
CA HIS A 80 -16.80 5.86 2.99
C HIS A 80 -15.43 5.43 2.40
N THR A 81 -14.82 6.27 1.57
CA THR A 81 -13.47 6.05 0.99
C THR A 81 -12.36 6.27 2.03
N TYR A 82 -12.51 5.61 3.18
CA TYR A 82 -11.72 5.84 4.38
C TYR A 82 -10.37 5.13 4.31
N ILE A 83 -9.31 5.80 4.77
CA ILE A 83 -7.92 5.30 4.76
C ILE A 83 -7.36 5.10 6.18
N PRO A 84 -7.92 4.16 6.97
CA PRO A 84 -7.58 4.00 8.39
C PRO A 84 -6.12 3.64 8.64
N VAL A 85 -5.42 3.04 7.67
CA VAL A 85 -3.99 2.75 7.78
C VAL A 85 -3.17 4.04 7.90
N ALA A 86 -3.44 5.04 7.04
CA ALA A 86 -2.78 6.34 7.13
C ALA A 86 -3.17 7.09 8.41
N GLY A 87 -4.44 6.98 8.82
CA GLY A 87 -4.93 7.51 10.10
C GLY A 87 -4.20 6.92 11.30
N MET A 88 -3.99 5.61 11.32
CA MET A 88 -3.23 4.91 12.37
C MET A 88 -1.76 5.35 12.39
N VAL A 89 -1.13 5.52 11.23
CA VAL A 89 0.21 6.11 11.15
C VAL A 89 0.22 7.52 11.77
N ASN A 90 -0.82 8.33 11.52
CA ASN A 90 -0.95 9.67 12.09
C ASN A 90 -1.13 9.68 13.62
N VAL A 91 -1.71 8.62 14.22
CA VAL A 91 -1.78 8.48 15.69
C VAL A 91 -0.39 8.56 16.32
N PHE A 92 0.63 7.96 15.69
CA PHE A 92 2.01 7.97 16.18
C PHE A 92 2.80 9.21 15.78
N ILE A 93 2.48 9.81 14.62
CA ILE A 93 3.28 10.91 14.05
C ILE A 93 2.77 12.28 14.50
N GLY A 94 1.45 12.48 14.56
CA GLY A 94 0.84 13.78 14.90
C GLY A 94 1.01 14.86 13.83
N ASN A 95 1.20 14.47 12.57
CA ASN A 95 1.21 15.35 11.41
C ASN A 95 0.58 14.62 10.23
N GLU A 96 -0.57 15.09 9.78
CA GLU A 96 -1.45 14.42 8.81
C GLU A 96 -0.74 14.25 7.47
N MET A 97 -0.06 15.30 7.01
CA MET A 97 0.62 15.32 5.71
C MET A 97 1.82 14.38 5.72
N LEU A 98 2.61 14.40 6.80
CA LEU A 98 3.74 13.50 6.97
C LEU A 98 3.27 12.04 7.04
N ALA A 99 2.24 11.76 7.83
CA ALA A 99 1.66 10.42 7.95
C ALA A 99 1.12 9.91 6.62
N LEU A 100 0.38 10.75 5.89
CA LEU A 100 -0.15 10.41 4.57
C LEU A 100 0.98 10.13 3.57
N ASN A 101 1.96 11.04 3.47
CA ASN A 101 3.06 10.89 2.51
C ASN A 101 3.95 9.67 2.82
N LEU A 102 4.23 9.38 4.09
CA LEU A 102 4.96 8.17 4.48
C LEU A 102 4.16 6.90 4.18
N THR A 103 2.84 6.93 4.38
CA THR A 103 1.95 5.82 4.02
C THR A 103 1.96 5.59 2.51
N LEU A 104 1.89 6.66 1.71
CA LEU A 104 2.00 6.58 0.26
C LEU A 104 3.38 6.04 -0.17
N ALA A 105 4.48 6.55 0.39
CA ALA A 105 5.82 6.06 0.08
C ALA A 105 5.96 4.55 0.38
N ALA A 106 5.46 4.11 1.54
CA ALA A 106 5.45 2.71 1.93
C ALA A 106 4.55 1.87 1.00
N GLU A 107 3.36 2.36 0.65
CA GLU A 107 2.44 1.72 -0.28
C GLU A 107 3.09 1.47 -1.65
N TYR A 108 3.70 2.47 -2.27
CA TYR A 108 4.34 2.32 -3.58
C TYR A 108 5.53 1.34 -3.51
N ALA A 109 6.34 1.43 -2.46
CA ALA A 109 7.48 0.54 -2.28
C ALA A 109 7.06 -0.91 -2.02
N LEU A 110 6.04 -1.14 -1.19
CA LEU A 110 5.51 -2.47 -0.88
C LEU A 110 4.75 -3.07 -2.07
N SER A 111 3.97 -2.27 -2.81
CA SER A 111 3.38 -2.66 -4.10
C SER A 111 4.43 -3.18 -5.07
N GLY A 112 5.53 -2.42 -5.24
CA GLY A 112 6.62 -2.81 -6.12
C GLY A 112 7.33 -4.07 -5.64
N LEU A 113 7.62 -4.15 -4.35
CA LEU A 113 8.27 -5.32 -3.75
C LEU A 113 7.42 -6.58 -3.91
N GLY A 114 6.12 -6.51 -3.60
CA GLY A 114 5.20 -7.63 -3.72
C GLY A 114 5.11 -8.10 -5.17
N ALA A 115 4.97 -7.17 -6.12
CA ALA A 115 4.91 -7.50 -7.54
C ALA A 115 6.23 -8.06 -8.08
N TRP A 116 7.39 -7.58 -7.60
CA TRP A 116 8.70 -8.17 -7.89
C TRP A 116 8.82 -9.61 -7.37
N LEU A 117 8.39 -9.86 -6.13
CA LEU A 117 8.37 -11.22 -5.55
C LEU A 117 7.45 -12.15 -6.35
N LEU A 118 6.30 -11.65 -6.79
CA LEU A 118 5.35 -12.38 -7.62
C LEU A 118 5.93 -12.69 -9.00
N ALA A 119 6.49 -11.70 -9.68
CA ALA A 119 7.07 -11.84 -11.01
C ALA A 119 8.22 -12.86 -11.04
N ARG A 120 9.04 -12.91 -9.98
CA ARG A 120 10.15 -13.85 -9.83
C ARG A 120 9.75 -15.33 -9.86
N ARG A 121 8.47 -15.67 -9.71
CA ARG A 121 8.00 -17.06 -9.85
C ARG A 121 8.07 -17.57 -11.29
N TRP A 122 8.00 -16.67 -12.26
CA TRP A 122 8.01 -17.01 -13.69
C TRP A 122 9.15 -16.34 -14.45
N VAL A 123 9.65 -15.21 -13.97
CA VAL A 123 10.71 -14.43 -14.62
C VAL A 123 12.04 -14.64 -13.92
N ARG A 124 12.97 -15.35 -14.58
CA ARG A 124 14.32 -15.62 -14.03
C ARG A 124 15.26 -14.42 -14.14
N GLN A 125 15.04 -13.52 -15.12
CA GLN A 125 15.86 -12.34 -15.34
C GLN A 125 15.55 -11.26 -14.27
N PRO A 126 16.53 -10.88 -13.42
CA PRO A 126 16.27 -10.04 -12.24
C PRO A 126 15.78 -8.63 -12.61
N VAL A 127 16.30 -8.06 -13.70
CA VAL A 127 15.90 -6.74 -14.19
C VAL A 127 14.45 -6.76 -14.69
N LEU A 128 14.03 -7.79 -15.42
CA LEU A 128 12.66 -7.90 -15.91
C LEU A 128 11.66 -8.09 -14.77
N ALA A 129 12.02 -8.88 -13.75
CA ALA A 129 11.19 -9.01 -12.56
C ALA A 129 11.07 -7.68 -11.80
N TRP A 130 12.15 -6.90 -11.72
CA TRP A 130 12.15 -5.57 -11.11
C TRP A 130 11.29 -4.58 -11.90
N LEU A 131 11.36 -4.61 -13.24
CA LEU A 131 10.51 -3.78 -14.10
C LEU A 131 9.03 -4.14 -13.97
N ALA A 132 8.69 -5.42 -13.79
CA ALA A 132 7.31 -5.83 -13.51
C ALA A 132 6.79 -5.22 -12.21
N GLY A 133 7.60 -5.20 -11.15
CA GLY A 133 7.25 -4.54 -9.90
C GLY A 133 7.14 -3.01 -10.04
N LEU A 134 8.04 -2.40 -10.81
CA LEU A 134 8.00 -0.97 -11.13
C LEU A 134 6.70 -0.61 -11.84
N TYR A 135 6.34 -1.36 -12.89
CA TYR A 135 5.13 -1.11 -13.67
C TYR A 135 3.86 -1.26 -12.83
N PHE A 136 3.80 -2.23 -11.93
CA PHE A 136 2.66 -2.39 -11.03
C PHE A 136 2.53 -1.21 -10.06
N ALA A 137 3.63 -0.88 -9.37
CA ALA A 137 3.65 0.18 -8.36
C ALA A 137 3.36 1.57 -8.95
N PHE A 138 3.94 1.87 -10.11
CA PHE A 138 3.85 3.17 -10.78
C PHE A 138 3.00 3.09 -12.06
N SER A 139 1.98 2.23 -12.05
CA SER A 139 1.07 2.08 -13.19
C SER A 139 0.38 3.41 -13.51
N PRO A 140 0.07 3.70 -14.80
CA PRO A 140 -0.68 4.90 -15.19
C PRO A 140 -1.99 5.08 -14.41
N TYR A 141 -2.64 3.97 -14.04
CA TYR A 141 -3.83 3.98 -13.19
C TYR A 141 -3.55 4.63 -11.82
N LYS A 142 -2.53 4.16 -11.09
CA LYS A 142 -2.17 4.71 -9.78
C LYS A 142 -1.71 6.16 -9.90
N MET A 143 -0.97 6.51 -10.94
CA MET A 143 -0.48 7.88 -11.16
C MET A 143 -1.62 8.88 -11.39
N VAL A 144 -2.63 8.52 -12.19
CA VAL A 144 -3.79 9.39 -12.44
C VAL A 144 -4.68 9.50 -11.22
N ARG A 145 -4.76 8.47 -10.37
CA ARG A 145 -5.58 8.50 -9.15
C ARG A 145 -4.91 9.18 -7.97
N LEU A 146 -3.58 9.22 -7.92
CA LEU A 146 -2.81 9.77 -6.80
C LEU A 146 -3.31 11.17 -6.37
N PRO A 147 -3.58 12.14 -7.25
CA PRO A 147 -4.01 13.48 -6.81
C PRO A 147 -5.40 13.57 -6.17
N TYR A 148 -6.17 12.48 -6.19
CA TYR A 148 -7.61 12.50 -5.94
C TYR A 148 -8.04 11.43 -4.92
N HIS A 149 -7.70 10.16 -5.18
CA HIS A 149 -8.26 9.00 -4.50
C HIS A 149 -7.15 8.12 -3.94
N PHE A 150 -6.63 8.47 -2.75
CA PHE A 150 -5.53 7.72 -2.13
C PHE A 150 -5.92 6.27 -1.80
N ASP A 151 -7.18 6.02 -1.46
CA ASP A 151 -7.75 4.70 -1.23
C ASP A 151 -7.56 3.74 -2.43
N LEU A 152 -7.72 4.23 -3.66
CA LEU A 152 -7.53 3.44 -4.88
C LEU A 152 -6.06 3.14 -5.19
N VAL A 153 -5.14 3.85 -4.55
CA VAL A 153 -3.69 3.69 -4.72
C VAL A 153 -3.14 2.66 -3.72
N LEU A 154 -3.82 2.42 -2.58
CA LEU A 154 -3.46 1.45 -1.54
C LEU A 154 -3.63 -0.01 -2.02
N THR A 155 -2.72 -0.47 -2.88
CA THR A 155 -2.76 -1.74 -3.61
C THR A 155 -1.63 -2.69 -3.21
N ALA A 156 -0.80 -2.34 -2.21
CA ALA A 156 0.34 -3.14 -1.81
C ALA A 156 -0.04 -4.55 -1.41
N THR A 157 -1.21 -4.74 -0.81
CA THR A 157 -1.71 -6.04 -0.37
C THR A 157 -2.02 -6.99 -1.52
N VAL A 158 -2.36 -6.49 -2.70
CA VAL A 158 -2.78 -7.29 -3.87
C VAL A 158 -1.71 -8.33 -4.27
N PRO A 159 -0.45 -7.96 -4.58
CA PRO A 159 0.54 -8.94 -4.97
C PRO A 159 0.92 -9.89 -3.83
N PHE A 160 0.93 -9.44 -2.57
CA PHE A 160 1.18 -10.33 -1.42
C PHE A 160 0.05 -11.32 -1.22
N TYR A 161 -1.20 -10.91 -1.42
CA TYR A 161 -2.36 -11.79 -1.38
C TYR A 161 -2.26 -12.87 -2.47
N ILE A 162 -1.97 -12.49 -3.71
CA ILE A 162 -1.79 -13.43 -4.82
C ILE A 162 -0.64 -14.41 -4.52
N LEU A 163 0.48 -13.91 -4.00
CA LEU A 163 1.60 -14.76 -3.57
C LEU A 163 1.16 -15.77 -2.50
N ALA A 164 0.50 -15.31 -1.45
CA ALA A 164 0.00 -16.16 -0.37
C ALA A 164 -1.00 -17.19 -0.88
N PHE A 165 -1.93 -16.79 -1.75
CA PHE A 165 -2.90 -17.65 -2.40
C PHE A 165 -2.21 -18.74 -3.23
N LEU A 166 -1.29 -18.37 -4.12
CA LEU A 166 -0.53 -19.31 -4.95
C LEU A 166 0.49 -20.15 -4.16
N HIS A 167 0.71 -19.87 -2.88
CA HIS A 167 1.47 -20.75 -1.97
C HIS A 167 0.54 -21.71 -1.24
N ALA A 168 -0.62 -21.23 -0.80
CA ALA A 168 -1.61 -22.03 -0.09
C ALA A 168 -2.31 -23.03 -1.02
N PHE A 169 -2.47 -22.70 -2.30
CA PHE A 169 -3.28 -23.45 -3.25
C PHE A 169 -2.49 -23.88 -4.49
N TRP A 170 -2.69 -25.12 -4.93
CA TRP A 170 -2.21 -25.64 -6.20
C TRP A 170 -3.35 -26.32 -6.96
N PHE A 171 -3.33 -26.17 -8.28
CA PHE A 171 -4.39 -26.61 -9.19
C PHE A 171 -3.89 -27.78 -10.03
N GLU A 172 -4.65 -28.87 -10.04
CA GLU A 172 -4.40 -30.02 -10.92
C GLU A 172 -5.22 -29.86 -12.21
N PRO A 173 -4.64 -30.11 -13.39
CA PRO A 173 -5.38 -30.12 -14.65
C PRO A 173 -6.61 -31.04 -14.56
N GLY A 174 -7.78 -30.53 -14.92
CA GLY A 174 -9.04 -31.29 -14.90
C GLY A 174 -9.82 -31.24 -13.58
N ARG A 175 -9.36 -30.49 -12.57
CA ARG A 175 -10.07 -30.34 -11.29
C ARG A 175 -10.38 -28.87 -10.98
N PHE A 176 -11.63 -28.58 -10.63
CA PHE A 176 -12.09 -27.22 -10.33
C PHE A 176 -11.59 -26.71 -8.97
N TRP A 177 -11.58 -27.57 -7.95
CA TRP A 177 -11.19 -27.19 -6.59
C TRP A 177 -9.67 -27.29 -6.38
N PRO A 178 -9.02 -26.23 -5.85
CA PRO A 178 -7.60 -26.28 -5.53
C PRO A 178 -7.35 -27.24 -4.37
N ARG A 179 -6.15 -27.82 -4.35
CA ARG A 179 -5.65 -28.52 -3.16
C ARG A 179 -4.96 -27.53 -2.24
N CYS A 180 -5.13 -27.70 -0.93
CA CYS A 180 -4.43 -26.91 0.07
C CYS A 180 -3.05 -27.52 0.35
N ALA A 181 -2.00 -26.71 0.32
CA ALA A 181 -0.68 -27.08 0.80
C ALA A 181 -0.72 -27.12 2.34
N ALA A 182 -1.11 -28.26 2.92
CA ALA A 182 -1.07 -28.45 4.36
C ALA A 182 0.37 -28.31 4.88
N GLY A 183 0.63 -27.32 5.74
CA GLY A 183 1.79 -27.32 6.63
C GLY A 183 3.09 -26.62 6.20
N LYS A 184 3.11 -25.76 5.16
CA LYS A 184 4.28 -24.91 4.86
C LYS A 184 4.00 -23.43 5.16
N PRO A 185 4.81 -22.76 6.00
CA PRO A 185 4.64 -21.32 6.23
C PRO A 185 4.92 -20.48 4.98
N TRP A 186 4.23 -19.35 4.83
CA TRP A 186 4.30 -18.48 3.64
C TRP A 186 5.71 -17.97 3.30
N TRP A 187 6.60 -17.84 4.30
CA TRP A 187 7.99 -17.42 4.10
C TRP A 187 8.90 -18.50 3.48
N CYS A 188 8.51 -19.78 3.48
CA CYS A 188 9.29 -20.86 2.87
C CYS A 188 9.38 -20.75 1.34
N ALA A 189 8.48 -20.00 0.71
CA ALA A 189 8.43 -19.86 -0.74
C ALA A 189 9.36 -18.77 -1.31
N LEU A 190 9.89 -17.89 -0.46
CA LEU A 190 10.87 -16.88 -0.84
C LEU A 190 12.26 -17.48 -1.20
N TYR A 191 12.47 -18.76 -0.87
CA TYR A 191 13.73 -19.47 -1.02
C TYR A 191 13.84 -20.35 -2.27
N TRP A 192 12.83 -20.38 -3.13
CA TRP A 192 12.91 -21.06 -4.43
C TRP A 192 13.45 -20.08 -5.48
N GLY A 193 14.77 -20.09 -5.64
CA GLY A 193 15.52 -19.46 -6.74
C GLY A 193 16.59 -20.41 -7.21
#